data_AF-A0A8J6W054-F1
#
_entry.id   AF-A0A8J6W054-F1
#
_cell.length_a   1.000
_cell.length_b   1.000
_cell.length_c   1.000
_cell.angle_alpha   90.00
_cell.angle_beta   90.00
_cell.angle_gamma   90.00
#
_symmetry.space_group_name_H-M   'P 1'
#
loop_
_entity.id
_entity.type
_entity.pdbx_description
1 polymer ?
#
loop_
_entity_poly.entity_id
_entity_poly.type
_entity_poly.pdbx_seq_one_letter_code
_entity_poly.pdbx_strand_id
1 'polypeptide(L)'
;MPDAGVGSAVTQPRFHLSQQVYFVGGQGTVKCCQPYAQTWAYLVEMELGPVPEMGRIGSEATILLNEAEIYASVDLCLVVS
;
A
#
# COMPACT_ATOMS: atom_id res chain seq x y z
N MET A 1 -32.86 -22.96 2.50
CA MET A 1 -32.30 -21.61 2.28
C MET A 1 -30.81 -21.78 2.04
N PRO A 2 -30.28 -21.47 0.84
CA PRO A 2 -28.87 -21.71 0.53
C PRO A 2 -27.95 -20.70 1.23
N ASP A 3 -26.94 -21.27 1.89
CA ASP A 3 -25.64 -20.73 2.28
C ASP A 3 -25.39 -19.23 2.04
N ALA A 4 -25.59 -18.41 3.08
CA ALA A 4 -25.11 -17.04 3.10
C ALA A 4 -23.58 -17.10 3.17
N GLY A 5 -22.96 -16.81 2.03
CA GLY A 5 -21.55 -17.02 1.77
C GLY A 5 -20.65 -16.65 2.95
N VAL A 6 -19.77 -17.58 3.29
CA VAL A 6 -18.63 -17.31 4.14
C VAL A 6 -17.88 -16.13 3.50
N GLY A 7 -18.09 -14.93 4.02
CA GLY A 7 -17.20 -13.83 3.76
C GLY A 7 -15.88 -14.28 4.35
N SER A 8 -14.99 -14.83 3.52
CA SER A 8 -13.65 -15.21 3.92
C SER A 8 -13.05 -14.02 4.62
N ALA A 9 -13.08 -14.07 5.95
CA ALA A 9 -12.68 -12.97 6.79
C ALA A 9 -11.20 -12.78 6.50
N VAL A 10 -10.91 -11.73 5.74
CA VAL A 10 -9.58 -11.18 5.65
C VAL A 10 -9.35 -10.63 7.07
N THR A 11 -8.76 -11.45 7.94
CA THR A 11 -8.81 -11.22 9.40
C THR A 11 -7.81 -10.15 9.83
N GLN A 12 -6.72 -9.96 9.09
CA GLN A 12 -5.68 -8.99 9.43
C GLN A 12 -5.01 -8.41 8.19
N PRO A 13 -4.70 -7.10 8.18
CA PRO A 13 -3.91 -6.49 7.13
C PRO A 13 -2.46 -6.98 7.21
N ARG A 14 -1.87 -7.30 6.05
CA ARG A 14 -0.46 -7.69 5.94
C ARG A 14 0.50 -6.54 6.26
N PHE A 15 0.13 -5.31 5.92
CA PHE A 15 0.92 -4.11 6.18
C PHE A 15 0.26 -3.23 7.25
N HIS A 16 1.09 -2.57 8.06
CA HIS A 16 0.63 -1.70 9.15
C HIS A 16 0.52 -0.24 8.72
N LEU A 17 -0.29 0.53 9.44
CA LEU A 17 -0.32 1.98 9.33
C LEU A 17 1.05 2.57 9.68
N SER A 18 1.43 3.64 8.98
CA SER A 18 2.74 4.28 9.00
C SER A 18 3.91 3.36 8.65
N GLN A 19 3.67 2.20 8.02
CA GLN A 19 4.74 1.33 7.53
C GLN A 19 5.23 1.81 6.17
N GLN A 20 6.54 1.83 5.99
CA GLN A 20 7.17 2.11 4.71
C GLN A 20 7.10 0.88 3.81
N VAL A 21 6.54 1.05 2.62
CA VAL A 21 6.32 -0.01 1.64
C VAL A 21 6.79 0.41 0.26
N TYR A 22 7.10 -0.58 -0.57
CA TYR A 22 7.52 -0.37 -1.95
C TYR A 22 6.43 -0.85 -2.90
N PHE A 23 6.29 -0.22 -4.05
CA PHE A 23 5.32 -0.61 -5.07
C PHE A 23 5.85 -0.21 -6.46
N VAL A 24 5.14 -0.63 -7.51
CA VAL A 24 5.49 -0.26 -8.89
C VAL A 24 5.22 1.24 -9.07
N GLY A 25 6.26 2.06 -8.89
CA GLY A 25 6.18 3.52 -8.93
C GLY A 25 7.05 4.22 -7.89
N GLY A 26 7.53 3.50 -6.87
CA GLY A 26 8.47 4.03 -5.89
C GLY A 26 8.28 3.41 -4.51
N GLN A 27 8.56 4.22 -3.49
CA GLN A 27 8.32 3.89 -2.10
C GLN A 27 7.35 4.91 -1.50
N GLY A 28 6.61 4.49 -0.49
CA GLY A 28 5.72 5.39 0.25
C GLY A 28 5.33 4.80 1.59
N THR A 29 4.53 5.55 2.32
CA THR A 29 4.11 5.21 3.68
C THR A 29 2.64 4.85 3.71
N VAL A 30 2.30 3.68 4.23
CA VAL A 30 0.90 3.25 4.39
C VAL A 30 0.20 4.19 5.36
N LYS A 31 -0.80 4.93 4.91
CA LYS A 31 -1.65 5.79 5.75
C LYS A 31 -2.92 5.10 6.20
N CYS A 32 -3.42 4.18 5.39
CA CYS A 32 -4.68 3.49 5.66
C CYS A 32 -4.67 2.11 5.02
N CYS A 33 -5.35 1.15 5.65
CA CYS A 33 -5.59 -0.17 5.10
C CYS A 33 -7.07 -0.48 5.27
N GLN A 34 -7.74 -0.83 4.18
CA GLN A 34 -9.16 -1.18 4.19
C GLN A 34 -9.38 -2.51 3.46
N PRO A 35 -10.30 -3.35 3.94
CA PRO A 35 -10.64 -4.58 3.25
C PRO A 35 -11.28 -4.22 1.90
N TYR A 36 -10.76 -4.81 0.82
CA TYR A 36 -11.25 -4.59 -0.53
C TYR A 36 -11.52 -5.93 -1.22
N ALA A 37 -12.81 -6.22 -1.43
CA ALA A 37 -13.30 -7.49 -1.98
C ALA A 37 -12.81 -8.73 -1.20
N GLN A 38 -11.70 -9.35 -1.64
CA GLN A 38 -11.08 -10.54 -1.04
C GLN A 38 -9.61 -10.31 -0.66
N THR A 39 -9.18 -9.05 -0.67
CA THR A 39 -7.81 -8.62 -0.36
C THR A 39 -7.87 -7.35 0.48
N TRP A 40 -6.72 -6.69 0.66
CA TRP A 40 -6.59 -5.41 1.30
C TRP A 40 -6.17 -4.36 0.28
N ALA A 41 -6.82 -3.20 0.34
CA ALA A 41 -6.37 -1.99 -0.33
C ALA A 41 -5.66 -1.11 0.68
N TYR A 42 -4.48 -0.62 0.31
CA TYR A 42 -3.65 0.24 1.14
C TYR A 42 -3.53 1.60 0.49
N LEU A 43 -3.82 2.62 1.28
CA LEU A 43 -3.55 4.00 0.93
C LEU A 43 -2.09 4.29 1.27
N VAL A 44 -1.27 4.52 0.26
CA VAL A 44 0.16 4.81 0.39
C VAL A 44 0.40 6.26 0.05
N GLU A 45 0.93 7.03 0.99
CA GLU A 45 1.36 8.40 0.79
C GLU A 45 2.83 8.41 0.34
N MET A 46 3.09 8.99 -0.83
CA MET A 46 4.44 9.17 -1.32
C MET A 46 4.97 10.53 -0.86
N GLU A 47 6.22 10.59 -0.41
CA GLU A 47 6.88 11.87 -0.20
C GLU A 47 7.11 12.49 -1.59
N LEU A 48 6.37 13.56 -1.88
CA LEU A 48 6.51 14.30 -3.13
C LEU A 48 7.87 14.99 -3.09
N GLY A 49 8.77 14.63 -4.01
CA GLY A 49 9.96 15.43 -4.28
C GLY A 49 9.59 16.89 -4.59
N PRO A 50 10.54 17.84 -4.51
CA PRO A 50 10.25 19.26 -4.67
C PRO A 50 9.46 19.51 -5.96
N VAL A 51 8.36 20.25 -5.83
CA VAL A 51 7.42 20.56 -6.91
C VAL A 51 8.19 21.17 -8.09
N PRO A 52 8.05 20.67 -9.34
CA PRO A 52 8.61 21.36 -10.49
C PRO A 52 7.89 22.70 -10.68
N GLU A 53 8.66 23.77 -10.84
CA GLU A 53 8.24 25.17 -10.70
C GLU A 53 7.21 25.68 -11.74
N MET A 54 6.63 24.82 -12.59
CA MET A 54 5.70 25.31 -13.61
C MET A 54 4.65 24.28 -14.04
N GLY A 55 3.43 24.50 -13.56
CA GLY A 55 2.21 24.19 -14.29
C GLY A 55 1.85 22.72 -14.45
N ARG A 56 0.98 22.25 -13.54
CA ARG A 56 0.16 21.03 -13.61
C ARG A 56 0.83 19.79 -12.99
N ILE A 57 0.40 19.44 -11.76
CA ILE A 57 -0.21 18.15 -11.35
C ILE A 57 -0.05 17.98 -9.82
N GLY A 58 -1.18 17.91 -9.11
CA GLY A 58 -1.44 17.22 -7.84
C GLY A 58 -0.46 17.40 -6.67
N SER A 59 -0.81 18.30 -5.74
CA SER A 59 -0.37 18.23 -4.33
C SER A 59 -0.57 16.82 -3.76
N GLU A 60 0.42 16.30 -3.04
CA GLU A 60 0.32 15.12 -2.18
C GLU A 60 -0.38 13.90 -2.84
N ALA A 61 0.37 13.13 -3.64
CA ALA A 61 -0.18 11.93 -4.27
C ALA A 61 -0.29 10.78 -3.26
N THR A 62 -1.48 10.65 -2.64
CA THR A 62 -1.88 9.40 -1.98
C THR A 62 -2.41 8.44 -3.04
N ILE A 63 -1.77 7.27 -3.17
CA ILE A 63 -2.19 6.22 -4.10
C ILE A 63 -2.92 5.12 -3.33
N LEU A 64 -3.98 4.59 -3.93
CA LEU A 64 -4.64 3.39 -3.44
C LEU A 64 -4.11 2.20 -4.23
N LEU A 65 -3.42 1.29 -3.54
CA LEU A 65 -2.78 0.12 -4.13
C LEU A 65 -3.35 -1.15 -3.50
N ASN A 66 -3.46 -2.21 -4.29
CA ASN A 66 -3.83 -3.51 -3.75
C ASN A 66 -2.65 -4.17 -3.01
N GLU A 67 -2.94 -5.08 -2.08
CA GLU A 67 -1.91 -5.87 -1.38
C GLU A 67 -0.91 -6.53 -2.32
N ALA A 68 -1.36 -6.97 -3.49
CA ALA A 68 -0.52 -7.61 -4.52
C ALA A 68 0.44 -6.66 -5.23
N GLU A 69 0.20 -5.35 -5.17
CA GLU A 69 1.02 -4.32 -5.82
C GLU A 69 2.08 -3.75 -4.88
N ILE A 70 2.04 -4.14 -3.59
CA ILE A 70 2.85 -3.61 -2.52
C ILE A 70 3.78 -4.69 -1.97
N TYR A 71 5.02 -4.30 -1.73
CA TYR A 71 6.09 -5.15 -1.24
C TYR A 71 6.58 -4.63 0.11
N ALA A 72 6.76 -5.54 1.06
CA ALA A 72 7.42 -5.21 2.32
C ALA A 72 8.89 -4.90 2.05
N SER A 73 9.42 -3.92 2.78
CA SER A 73 10.87 -3.74 2.90
C SER A 73 11.45 -4.90 3.71
N VAL A 74 11.52 -6.09 3.12
CA VAL A 74 12.27 -7.19 3.72
C VAL A 74 13.73 -6.84 3.54
N ASP A 75 14.33 -6.47 4.67
CA ASP A 75 15.73 -6.18 4.88
C ASP A 75 16.61 -7.10 4.04
N LEU A 76 17.25 -6.54 3.01
CA LEU A 76 18.17 -7.26 2.12
C LEU A 76 19.51 -7.59 2.81
N CYS A 77 19.59 -7.46 4.14
CA CYS A 77 20.83 -7.61 4.91
C CYS A 77 21.23 -9.08 5.18
N LEU A 78 20.63 -10.07 4.49
CA LEU A 78 20.96 -11.49 4.70
C LEU A 78 21.62 -12.21 3.51
N VAL A 79 21.97 -11.53 2.42
CA VAL A 79 22.60 -12.18 1.24
C VAL A 79 23.99 -11.65 0.87
N VAL A 80 24.67 -10.97 1.80
CA VAL A 80 26.10 -10.65 1.69
C VAL A 80 26.86 -11.07 2.96
N SER A 81 26.98 -12.38 3.20
CA SER A 81 27.97 -12.92 4.15
C SER A 81 28.48 -14.27 3.67
#